data_AF-A0A0C2YLN4-F1
#
_entry.id   AF-A0A0C2YLN4-F1
#
_cell.length_a   1.000
_cell.length_b   1.000
_cell.length_c   1.000
_cell.angle_alpha   90.00
_cell.angle_beta   90.00
_cell.angle_gamma   90.00
#
_symmetry.space_group_name_H-M   'P 1'
#
loop_
_entity.id
_entity.type
_entity.pdbx_description
1 polymer ?
#
loop_
_entity_poly.entity_id
_entity_poly.type
_entity_poly.pdbx_seq_one_letter_code
_entity_poly.pdbx_strand_id
1 'polypeptide(L)'
;MGKFDHIPELTGASAFHAWKSQVILALGHEGAYNHVSDGLDPTDFAEFASTLPVPADVAAPTAAECTLILMWLKEDAVAKDIICHRLSPAVQQLIPQERSVTARDAWKLLHSHFNHIDLGSQHLIWEKILNLQMADAADAERYLGEHDALRHDLIRMGVAYSDSEAIFNLLKGLPCTGTWPAFKLVLQSSLSVAPVAAPASSSVSGISSISGLLGSGAATFKSILVCIAAEAHRLVLEASISPPVGSEFTNVARTSRQTTNVNPATGLRHTKNNPSG
;
A
#
# COMPACT_ATOMS: atom_id res chain seq x y z
N MET A 1 5.52 -33.41 -1.77
CA MET A 1 4.72 -32.22 -2.11
C MET A 1 3.32 -32.71 -2.44
N GLY A 2 2.40 -32.56 -1.49
CA GLY A 2 0.97 -32.84 -1.68
C GLY A 2 0.34 -31.83 -2.65
N LYS A 3 -0.83 -32.22 -3.19
CA LYS A 3 -1.54 -31.49 -4.27
C LYS A 3 -1.90 -30.04 -3.91
N PHE A 4 -2.07 -29.74 -2.62
CA PHE A 4 -2.52 -28.44 -2.12
C PHE A 4 -1.54 -27.77 -1.14
N ASP A 5 -0.27 -28.19 -1.14
CA ASP A 5 0.78 -27.63 -0.25
C ASP A 5 1.04 -26.13 -0.50
N HIS A 6 0.63 -25.60 -1.65
CA HIS A 6 0.74 -24.18 -2.00
C HIS A 6 -0.28 -23.28 -1.29
N ILE A 7 -1.33 -23.86 -0.69
CA ILE A 7 -2.33 -23.11 0.07
C ILE A 7 -1.75 -22.78 1.46
N PRO A 8 -1.66 -21.49 1.85
CA PRO A 8 -1.16 -21.09 3.16
C PRO A 8 -2.11 -21.57 4.26
N GLU A 9 -1.62 -21.76 5.49
CA GLU A 9 -2.48 -22.20 6.59
C GLU A 9 -3.35 -21.06 7.12
N LEU A 10 -4.65 -21.32 7.29
CA LEU A 10 -5.58 -20.40 7.94
C LEU A 10 -5.48 -20.51 9.46
N THR A 11 -4.78 -19.55 10.05
CA THR A 11 -4.58 -19.42 11.50
C THR A 11 -5.43 -18.31 12.12
N GLY A 12 -5.90 -17.36 11.31
CA GLY A 12 -6.70 -16.22 11.77
C GLY A 12 -7.02 -15.22 10.64
N ALA A 13 -7.62 -14.09 10.99
CA ALA A 13 -8.09 -13.09 10.03
C ALA A 13 -6.98 -12.51 9.13
N SER A 14 -5.76 -12.35 9.64
CA SER A 14 -4.61 -11.84 8.87
C SER A 14 -4.19 -12.76 7.72
N ALA A 15 -4.36 -14.08 7.88
CA ALA A 15 -4.05 -15.08 6.84
C ALA A 15 -5.22 -15.34 5.89
N PHE A 16 -6.43 -14.86 6.22
CA PHE A 16 -7.67 -15.23 5.54
C PHE A 16 -7.69 -14.86 4.07
N HIS A 17 -7.24 -13.65 3.69
CA HIS A 17 -7.24 -13.25 2.29
C HIS A 17 -6.28 -14.10 1.44
N ALA A 18 -5.07 -14.34 1.93
CA ALA A 18 -4.08 -15.15 1.21
C ALA A 18 -4.57 -16.60 1.06
N TRP A 19 -5.13 -17.18 2.13
CA TRP A 19 -5.76 -18.50 2.10
C TRP A 19 -6.94 -18.54 1.12
N LYS A 20 -7.87 -17.58 1.20
CA LYS A 20 -9.06 -17.49 0.35
C LYS A 20 -8.68 -17.47 -1.12
N SER A 21 -7.73 -16.63 -1.52
CA SER A 21 -7.29 -16.55 -2.92
C SER A 21 -6.74 -17.88 -3.44
N GLN A 22 -5.94 -18.59 -2.66
CA GLN A 22 -5.38 -19.89 -3.08
C GLN A 22 -6.44 -21.00 -3.10
N VAL A 23 -7.39 -20.99 -2.15
CA VAL A 23 -8.52 -21.94 -2.17
C VAL A 23 -9.43 -21.72 -3.38
N ILE A 24 -9.72 -20.46 -3.75
CA ILE A 24 -10.50 -20.15 -4.96
C ILE A 24 -9.81 -20.73 -6.20
N LEU A 25 -8.50 -20.55 -6.33
CA LEU A 25 -7.72 -21.10 -7.45
C LEU A 25 -7.74 -22.63 -7.46
N ALA A 26 -7.57 -23.27 -6.30
CA ALA A 26 -7.62 -24.73 -6.19
C ALA A 26 -9.01 -25.29 -6.54
N LEU A 27 -10.09 -24.65 -6.08
CA LEU A 27 -11.46 -25.00 -6.42
C LEU A 27 -11.74 -24.82 -7.92
N GLY A 28 -11.23 -23.74 -8.52
CA GLY A 28 -11.32 -23.51 -9.96
C GLY A 28 -10.60 -24.59 -10.78
N HIS A 29 -9.39 -24.99 -10.36
CA HIS A 29 -8.63 -26.06 -11.01
C HIS A 29 -9.36 -27.42 -10.94
N GLU A 30 -10.03 -27.71 -9.82
CA GLU A 30 -10.78 -28.95 -9.64
C GLU A 30 -12.22 -28.88 -10.18
N GLY A 31 -12.64 -27.75 -10.75
CA GLY A 31 -14.00 -27.55 -11.25
C GLY A 31 -15.09 -27.59 -10.17
N ALA A 32 -14.73 -27.37 -8.90
CA ALA A 32 -15.61 -27.50 -7.74
C ALA A 32 -16.07 -26.15 -7.17
N TYR A 33 -15.72 -25.04 -7.82
CA TYR A 33 -16.05 -23.69 -7.36
C TYR A 33 -17.57 -23.41 -7.29
N ASN A 34 -18.34 -24.01 -8.20
CA ASN A 34 -19.80 -23.98 -8.21
C ASN A 34 -20.44 -24.47 -6.89
N HIS A 35 -19.79 -25.37 -6.14
CA HIS A 35 -20.27 -25.88 -4.86
C HIS A 35 -20.11 -24.89 -3.71
N VAL A 36 -19.26 -23.85 -3.85
CA VAL A 36 -19.07 -22.80 -2.84
C VAL A 36 -19.64 -21.45 -3.25
N SER A 37 -19.77 -21.21 -4.56
CA SER A 37 -20.32 -19.98 -5.14
C SER A 37 -21.79 -19.77 -4.77
N ASP A 38 -22.19 -18.50 -4.67
CA ASP A 38 -23.60 -18.07 -4.57
C ASP A 38 -24.22 -17.75 -5.94
N GLY A 39 -23.43 -17.81 -7.04
CA GLY A 39 -23.94 -17.64 -8.41
C GLY A 39 -24.41 -16.23 -8.74
N LEU A 40 -23.68 -15.22 -8.28
CA LEU A 40 -24.06 -13.82 -8.41
C LEU A 40 -23.65 -13.18 -9.75
N ASP A 41 -22.65 -13.71 -10.45
CA ASP A 41 -22.28 -13.24 -11.80
C ASP A 41 -23.01 -14.04 -12.89
N PRO A 42 -23.97 -13.42 -13.62
CA PRO A 42 -24.68 -14.08 -14.72
C PRO A 42 -23.84 -14.24 -16.00
N THR A 43 -22.63 -13.69 -16.04
CA THR A 43 -21.74 -13.73 -17.21
C THR A 43 -20.61 -14.78 -17.10
N ASP A 44 -20.41 -15.36 -15.92
CA ASP A 44 -19.45 -16.44 -15.70
C ASP A 44 -20.17 -17.77 -15.41
N PHE A 45 -20.20 -18.66 -16.41
CA PHE A 45 -20.83 -19.99 -16.28
C PHE A 45 -20.13 -20.88 -15.23
N ALA A 46 -18.89 -20.59 -14.84
CA ALA A 46 -18.20 -21.28 -13.76
C ALA A 46 -18.72 -20.88 -12.37
N GLU A 47 -19.47 -19.78 -12.27
CA GLU A 47 -20.03 -19.29 -11.00
C GLU A 47 -21.41 -19.85 -10.66
N PHE A 48 -22.11 -20.56 -11.57
CA PHE A 48 -23.45 -21.08 -11.26
C PHE A 48 -23.44 -21.91 -9.98
N ALA A 49 -24.21 -21.47 -8.99
CA ALA A 49 -24.32 -22.15 -7.72
C ALA A 49 -24.89 -23.56 -7.93
N SER A 50 -24.08 -24.58 -7.62
CA SER A 50 -24.53 -25.96 -7.59
C SER A 50 -25.48 -26.14 -6.40
N THR A 51 -26.63 -26.75 -6.62
CA THR A 51 -27.64 -27.03 -5.59
C THR A 51 -27.86 -28.52 -5.47
N LEU A 52 -27.99 -29.01 -4.23
CA LEU A 52 -28.27 -30.41 -3.97
C LEU A 52 -29.59 -30.79 -4.66
N PRO A 53 -29.59 -31.77 -5.58
CA PRO A 53 -30.80 -32.20 -6.25
C PRO A 53 -31.81 -32.75 -5.23
N VAL A 54 -33.08 -32.41 -5.41
CA VAL A 54 -34.18 -32.91 -4.57
C VAL A 54 -35.01 -33.89 -5.42
N PRO A 55 -35.25 -35.14 -4.97
CA PRO A 55 -36.12 -36.08 -5.67
C PRO A 55 -37.53 -35.53 -5.84
N ALA A 56 -38.19 -35.86 -6.95
CA ALA A 56 -39.58 -35.51 -7.18
C ALA A 56 -40.53 -36.15 -6.15
N ASP A 57 -40.22 -37.37 -5.72
CA ASP A 57 -40.86 -38.03 -4.57
C ASP A 57 -39.80 -38.45 -3.55
N VAL A 58 -39.80 -37.79 -2.40
CA VAL A 58 -38.84 -38.05 -1.31
C VAL A 58 -39.04 -39.44 -0.70
N ALA A 59 -40.25 -40.00 -0.76
CA ALA A 59 -40.53 -41.34 -0.23
C ALA A 59 -40.07 -42.46 -1.17
N ALA A 60 -39.90 -42.17 -2.46
CA ALA A 60 -39.51 -43.15 -3.48
C ALA A 60 -38.64 -42.53 -4.58
N PRO A 61 -37.40 -42.11 -4.27
CA PRO A 61 -36.49 -41.54 -5.25
C PRO A 61 -36.14 -42.56 -6.33
N THR A 62 -36.11 -42.12 -7.58
CA THR A 62 -35.71 -42.95 -8.71
C THR A 62 -34.20 -43.24 -8.69
N ALA A 63 -33.78 -44.32 -9.35
CA ALA A 63 -32.35 -44.65 -9.47
C ALA A 63 -31.53 -43.53 -10.14
N ALA A 64 -32.13 -42.81 -11.09
CA ALA A 64 -31.51 -41.67 -11.75
C ALA A 64 -31.29 -40.49 -10.79
N GLU A 65 -32.31 -40.14 -9.98
CA GLU A 65 -32.20 -39.09 -8.97
C GLU A 65 -31.18 -39.44 -7.89
N CYS A 66 -31.17 -40.68 -7.40
CA CYS A 66 -30.17 -41.17 -6.46
C CYS A 66 -28.74 -41.03 -7.02
N THR A 67 -28.54 -41.31 -8.31
CA THR A 67 -27.23 -41.17 -8.97
C THR A 67 -26.79 -39.71 -9.01
N LEU A 68 -27.70 -38.79 -9.35
CA LEU A 68 -27.41 -37.35 -9.37
C LEU A 68 -27.06 -36.81 -7.98
N ILE A 69 -27.79 -37.23 -6.95
CA ILE A 69 -27.55 -36.83 -5.55
C ILE A 69 -26.18 -37.33 -5.09
N LEU A 70 -25.85 -38.60 -5.35
CA LEU A 70 -24.56 -39.17 -4.96
C LEU A 70 -23.39 -38.51 -5.69
N MET A 71 -23.57 -38.17 -6.97
CA MET A 71 -22.56 -37.44 -7.75
C MET A 71 -22.34 -36.04 -7.17
N TRP A 72 -23.42 -35.32 -6.87
CA TRP A 72 -23.35 -34.00 -6.24
C TRP A 72 -22.64 -34.05 -4.87
N LEU A 73 -22.99 -35.01 -4.02
CA LEU A 73 -22.37 -35.19 -2.69
C LEU A 73 -20.87 -35.50 -2.79
N LYS A 74 -20.46 -36.23 -3.82
CA LYS A 74 -19.04 -36.53 -4.06
C LYS A 74 -18.27 -35.27 -4.44
N GLU A 75 -18.84 -34.42 -5.29
CA GLU A 75 -18.21 -33.16 -5.70
C GLU A 75 -18.19 -32.14 -4.55
N ASP A 76 -19.28 -32.03 -3.77
CA ASP A 76 -19.31 -31.20 -2.56
C ASP A 76 -18.25 -31.64 -1.54
N ALA A 77 -18.05 -32.95 -1.37
CA ALA A 77 -16.99 -33.47 -0.50
C ALA A 77 -15.59 -33.08 -0.98
N VAL A 78 -15.35 -33.03 -2.30
CA VAL A 78 -14.08 -32.54 -2.87
C VAL A 78 -13.90 -31.05 -2.57
N ALA A 79 -14.93 -30.23 -2.79
CA ALA A 79 -14.88 -28.81 -2.47
C ALA A 79 -14.60 -28.58 -0.97
N LYS A 80 -15.27 -29.34 -0.10
CA LYS A 80 -15.09 -29.29 1.35
C LYS A 80 -13.68 -29.72 1.78
N ASP A 81 -13.12 -30.76 1.17
CA ASP A 81 -11.74 -31.20 1.44
C ASP A 81 -10.73 -30.10 1.11
N ILE A 82 -10.87 -29.44 -0.04
CA ILE A 82 -10.00 -28.32 -0.45
C ILE A 82 -10.10 -27.16 0.55
N ILE A 83 -11.32 -26.79 0.97
CA ILE A 83 -11.52 -25.76 1.99
C ILE A 83 -10.87 -26.16 3.32
N CYS A 84 -11.00 -27.42 3.73
CA CYS A 84 -10.53 -27.88 5.03
C CYS A 84 -9.03 -28.23 5.06
N HIS A 85 -8.35 -28.31 3.92
CA HIS A 85 -7.01 -28.90 3.80
C HIS A 85 -5.93 -28.18 4.64
N ARG A 86 -6.01 -26.85 4.73
CA ARG A 86 -4.99 -26.00 5.37
C ARG A 86 -5.58 -25.11 6.45
N LEU A 87 -6.40 -25.71 7.31
CA LEU A 87 -6.93 -25.04 8.49
C LEU A 87 -6.12 -25.42 9.73
N SER A 88 -5.80 -24.43 10.56
CA SER A 88 -5.26 -24.73 11.89
C SER A 88 -6.31 -25.46 12.75
N PRO A 89 -5.91 -26.24 13.76
CA PRO A 89 -6.84 -27.01 14.59
C PRO A 89 -7.95 -26.15 15.23
N ALA A 90 -7.62 -24.92 15.64
CA ALA A 90 -8.59 -23.98 16.22
C ALA A 90 -9.63 -23.54 15.19
N VAL A 91 -9.22 -23.28 13.95
CA VAL A 91 -10.13 -22.89 12.87
C VAL A 91 -10.98 -24.08 12.42
N GLN A 92 -10.40 -25.29 12.39
CA GLN A 92 -11.12 -26.51 12.04
C GLN A 92 -12.26 -26.81 13.02
N GLN A 93 -12.08 -26.49 14.30
CA GLN A 93 -13.13 -26.62 15.33
C GLN A 93 -14.31 -25.67 15.12
N LEU A 94 -14.15 -24.59 14.34
CA LEU A 94 -15.27 -23.70 14.00
C LEU A 94 -16.25 -24.38 13.04
N ILE A 95 -15.76 -25.26 12.16
CA ILE A 95 -16.59 -25.94 11.17
C ILE A 95 -17.31 -27.11 11.84
N PRO A 96 -18.65 -27.15 11.83
CA PRO A 96 -19.36 -28.30 12.39
C PRO A 96 -19.01 -29.57 11.61
N GLN A 97 -18.72 -30.64 12.36
CA GLN A 97 -18.29 -31.92 11.80
C GLN A 97 -19.46 -32.83 11.37
N GLU A 98 -20.68 -32.29 11.38
CA GLU A 98 -21.87 -33.00 10.96
C GLU A 98 -21.83 -33.28 9.45
N ARG A 99 -22.38 -34.44 9.06
CA ARG A 99 -22.45 -34.85 7.64
C ARG A 99 -23.35 -33.95 6.79
N SER A 100 -24.23 -33.19 7.42
CA SER A 100 -25.15 -32.23 6.80
C SER A 100 -24.48 -30.94 6.33
N VAL A 101 -23.29 -30.62 6.84
CA VAL A 101 -22.59 -29.37 6.50
C VAL A 101 -21.97 -29.49 5.11
N THR A 102 -22.46 -28.68 4.18
CA THR A 102 -21.95 -28.60 2.80
C THR A 102 -20.65 -27.81 2.73
N ALA A 103 -19.94 -27.89 1.60
CA ALA A 103 -18.79 -27.04 1.33
C ALA A 103 -19.16 -25.55 1.39
N ARG A 104 -20.34 -25.18 0.88
CA ARG A 104 -20.87 -23.81 0.93
C ARG A 104 -21.07 -23.31 2.36
N ASP A 105 -21.61 -24.15 3.25
CA ASP A 105 -21.83 -23.76 4.65
C ASP A 105 -20.51 -23.50 5.37
N ALA A 106 -19.52 -24.39 5.18
CA ALA A 106 -18.17 -24.20 5.71
C ALA A 106 -17.52 -22.93 5.14
N TRP A 107 -17.66 -22.69 3.83
CA TRP A 107 -17.15 -21.50 3.17
C TRP A 107 -17.75 -20.21 3.75
N LYS A 108 -19.08 -20.16 3.89
CA LYS A 108 -19.82 -19.01 4.46
C LYS A 108 -19.47 -18.77 5.91
N LEU A 109 -19.31 -19.83 6.71
CA LEU A 109 -18.93 -19.71 8.11
C LEU A 109 -17.53 -19.12 8.26
N LEU A 110 -16.55 -19.63 7.51
CA LEU A 110 -15.19 -19.08 7.51
C LEU A 110 -15.18 -17.63 7.02
N HIS A 111 -15.98 -17.30 6.00
CA HIS A 111 -16.16 -15.92 5.57
C HIS A 111 -16.75 -15.04 6.67
N SER A 112 -17.86 -15.43 7.30
CA SER A 112 -18.43 -14.65 8.40
C SER A 112 -17.43 -14.47 9.56
N HIS A 113 -16.62 -15.49 9.84
CA HIS A 113 -15.70 -15.51 10.96
C HIS A 113 -14.35 -14.83 10.68
N PHE A 114 -13.94 -14.63 9.42
CA PHE A 114 -12.63 -14.03 9.12
C PHE A 114 -12.64 -12.94 8.06
N ASN A 115 -13.73 -12.82 7.30
CA ASN A 115 -13.99 -11.72 6.36
C ASN A 115 -14.61 -10.51 7.05
N HIS A 116 -14.83 -10.56 8.38
CA HIS A 116 -15.09 -9.33 9.11
C HIS A 116 -13.83 -8.49 9.03
N ILE A 117 -13.98 -7.28 8.51
CA ILE A 117 -12.87 -6.37 8.46
C ILE A 117 -12.49 -6.09 9.91
N ASP A 118 -11.37 -6.64 10.39
CA ASP A 118 -10.93 -6.43 11.76
C ASP A 118 -10.75 -4.92 11.96
N LEU A 119 -11.70 -4.31 12.68
CA LEU A 119 -11.71 -2.89 12.96
C LEU A 119 -10.43 -2.47 13.69
N GLY A 120 -9.81 -3.38 14.46
CA GLY A 120 -8.51 -3.17 15.08
C GLY A 120 -7.39 -3.04 14.05
N SER A 121 -7.33 -3.96 13.09
CA SER A 121 -6.38 -3.89 11.97
C SER A 121 -6.60 -2.66 11.09
N GLN A 122 -7.85 -2.28 10.80
CA GLN A 122 -8.13 -1.02 10.11
C GLN A 122 -7.61 0.17 10.90
N HIS A 123 -7.91 0.22 12.20
CA HIS A 123 -7.49 1.31 13.07
C HIS A 123 -5.97 1.45 13.09
N LEU A 124 -5.24 0.34 13.14
CA LEU A 124 -3.78 0.34 13.10
C LEU A 124 -3.24 0.89 11.76
N ILE A 125 -3.87 0.53 10.63
CA ILE A 125 -3.49 1.09 9.33
C ILE A 125 -3.81 2.59 9.27
N TRP A 126 -4.96 3.02 9.77
CA TRP A 126 -5.33 4.43 9.85
C TRP A 126 -4.35 5.22 10.72
N GLU A 127 -3.98 4.69 11.88
CA GLU A 127 -2.98 5.28 12.76
C GLU A 127 -1.64 5.45 12.03
N LYS A 128 -1.20 4.42 11.29
CA LYS A 128 0.02 4.51 10.47
C LYS A 128 -0.07 5.58 9.40
N ILE A 129 -1.17 5.63 8.63
CA ILE A 129 -1.39 6.66 7.60
C ILE A 129 -1.35 8.07 8.20
N LEU A 130 -1.95 8.27 9.37
CA LEU A 130 -2.05 9.58 10.02
C LEU A 130 -0.72 10.05 10.62
N ASN A 131 0.14 9.10 11.01
CA ASN A 131 1.44 9.36 11.61
C ASN A 131 2.60 9.31 10.61
N LEU A 132 2.35 8.90 9.36
CA LEU A 132 3.36 8.89 8.31
C LEU A 132 3.84 10.31 8.04
N GLN A 133 5.16 10.50 8.07
CA GLN A 133 5.81 11.76 7.75
C GLN A 133 7.04 11.49 6.91
N MET A 134 7.29 12.38 5.96
CA MET A 134 8.50 12.39 5.16
C MET A 134 9.55 13.22 5.90
N ALA A 135 10.70 12.61 6.20
CA ALA A 135 11.73 13.30 6.96
C ALA A 135 12.41 14.40 6.14
N ASP A 136 12.78 14.07 4.90
CA ASP A 136 13.43 14.97 3.94
C ASP A 136 13.17 14.49 2.50
N ALA A 137 13.82 15.13 1.52
CA ALA A 137 13.65 14.76 0.11
C ALA A 137 14.24 13.39 -0.24
N ALA A 138 15.25 12.89 0.49
CA ALA A 138 15.82 11.57 0.25
C ALA A 138 14.90 10.44 0.77
N ASP A 139 14.09 10.72 1.79
CA ASP A 139 13.10 9.82 2.36
C ASP A 139 11.82 9.63 1.51
N ALA A 140 11.70 10.38 0.40
CA ALA A 140 10.47 10.40 -0.40
C ALA A 140 10.07 9.02 -0.94
N GLU A 141 11.00 8.21 -1.43
CA GLU A 141 10.67 6.88 -1.98
C GLU A 141 10.01 5.97 -0.92
N ARG A 142 10.57 5.93 0.29
CA ARG A 142 10.01 5.18 1.41
C ARG A 142 8.62 5.70 1.78
N TYR A 143 8.50 7.01 1.97
CA TYR A 143 7.25 7.66 2.35
C TYR A 143 6.11 7.41 1.35
N LEU A 144 6.39 7.57 0.05
CA LEU A 144 5.41 7.38 -1.02
C LEU A 144 5.03 5.89 -1.18
N GLY A 145 6.01 4.99 -1.08
CA GLY A 145 5.78 3.55 -1.14
C GLY A 145 4.92 3.04 0.02
N GLU A 146 5.16 3.53 1.23
CA GLU A 146 4.36 3.19 2.41
C GLU A 146 2.91 3.68 2.29
N HIS A 147 2.67 4.90 1.82
CA HIS A 147 1.31 5.39 1.57
C HIS A 147 0.57 4.55 0.52
N ASP A 148 1.25 4.12 -0.55
CA ASP A 148 0.66 3.29 -1.59
C ASP A 148 0.31 1.87 -1.07
N ALA A 149 1.20 1.28 -0.27
CA ALA A 149 0.97 -0.02 0.34
C ALA A 149 -0.20 0.01 1.33
N LEU A 150 -0.22 0.97 2.27
CA LEU A 150 -1.27 1.12 3.28
C LEU A 150 -2.63 1.38 2.63
N ARG A 151 -2.66 2.18 1.55
CA ARG A 151 -3.87 2.39 0.75
C ARG A 151 -4.39 1.09 0.14
N HIS A 152 -3.53 0.30 -0.48
CA HIS A 152 -3.94 -0.99 -1.04
C HIS A 152 -4.45 -1.95 0.04
N ASP A 153 -3.84 -1.94 1.23
CA ASP A 153 -4.28 -2.78 2.34
C ASP A 153 -5.68 -2.38 2.85
N LEU A 154 -5.98 -1.08 2.97
CA LEU A 154 -7.34 -0.60 3.28
C LEU A 154 -8.37 -1.04 2.23
N ILE A 155 -8.04 -0.91 0.94
CA ILE A 155 -8.93 -1.32 -0.15
C ILE A 155 -9.13 -2.84 -0.14
N ARG A 156 -8.08 -3.62 0.12
CA ARG A 156 -8.16 -5.09 0.25
C ARG A 156 -9.07 -5.48 1.42
N MET A 157 -9.01 -4.72 2.50
CA MET A 157 -9.90 -4.84 3.66
C MET A 157 -11.33 -4.35 3.39
N GLY A 158 -11.67 -3.87 2.19
CA GLY A 158 -13.02 -3.40 1.86
C GLY A 158 -13.36 -2.02 2.43
N VAL A 159 -12.35 -1.27 2.90
CA VAL A 159 -12.51 0.10 3.37
C VAL A 159 -12.53 1.04 2.17
N ALA A 160 -13.56 1.88 2.07
CA ALA A 160 -13.60 2.93 1.06
C ALA A 160 -12.58 4.02 1.40
N TYR A 161 -11.47 4.06 0.64
CA TYR A 161 -10.43 5.09 0.78
C TYR A 161 -10.24 5.85 -0.53
N SER A 162 -10.88 7.02 -0.60
CA SER A 162 -10.96 7.84 -1.80
C SER A 162 -9.62 8.47 -2.18
N ASP A 163 -9.47 8.86 -3.46
CA ASP A 163 -8.29 9.59 -3.92
C ASP A 163 -8.10 10.91 -3.16
N SER A 164 -9.18 11.65 -2.88
CA SER A 164 -9.10 12.94 -2.17
C SER A 164 -8.58 12.77 -0.74
N GLU A 165 -9.06 11.75 -0.03
CA GLU A 165 -8.63 11.45 1.34
C GLU A 165 -7.18 10.94 1.37
N ALA A 166 -6.80 10.11 0.40
CA ALA A 166 -5.43 9.64 0.24
C ALA A 166 -4.47 10.80 -0.05
N ILE A 167 -4.85 11.70 -0.96
CA ILE A 167 -4.08 12.91 -1.27
C ILE A 167 -3.98 13.83 -0.05
N PHE A 168 -5.07 14.02 0.70
CA PHE A 168 -5.06 14.86 1.90
C PHE A 168 -4.05 14.37 2.94
N ASN A 169 -4.10 13.07 3.27
CA ASN A 169 -3.17 12.47 4.24
C ASN A 169 -1.72 12.52 3.74
N LEU A 170 -1.52 12.24 2.45
CA LEU A 170 -0.22 12.33 1.80
C LEU A 170 0.39 13.75 1.84
N LEU A 171 -0.42 14.79 1.65
CA LEU A 171 0.06 16.17 1.74
C LEU A 171 0.27 16.62 3.19
N LYS A 172 -0.41 15.99 4.17
CA LYS A 172 -0.25 16.30 5.59
C LYS A 172 1.13 15.90 6.12
N GLY A 173 1.68 14.77 5.66
CA GLY A 173 2.99 14.26 6.09
C GLY A 173 4.19 14.87 5.37
N LEU A 174 4.00 15.82 4.44
CA LEU A 174 5.12 16.53 3.80
C LEU A 174 5.87 17.45 4.79
N PRO A 175 7.19 17.67 4.61
CA PRO A 175 7.96 18.52 5.50
C PRO A 175 7.43 19.95 5.55
N CYS A 176 7.53 20.57 6.73
CA CYS A 176 7.20 21.99 6.90
C CYS A 176 8.39 22.93 6.63
N THR A 177 9.51 22.40 6.14
CA THR A 177 10.76 23.12 5.91
C THR A 177 11.11 23.17 4.41
N GLY A 178 12.06 24.03 4.05
CA GLY A 178 12.53 24.16 2.67
C GLY A 178 11.44 24.67 1.71
N THR A 179 11.41 24.14 0.50
CA THR A 179 10.43 24.52 -0.55
C THR A 179 9.11 23.76 -0.45
N TRP A 180 9.01 22.76 0.44
CA TRP A 180 7.82 21.91 0.58
C TRP A 180 6.52 22.66 0.91
N PRO A 181 6.50 23.69 1.77
CA PRO A 181 5.28 24.47 2.02
C PRO A 181 4.75 25.17 0.76
N ALA A 182 5.65 25.73 -0.05
CA ALA A 182 5.28 26.40 -1.30
C ALA A 182 4.77 25.38 -2.34
N PHE A 183 5.45 24.24 -2.48
CA PHE A 183 5.03 23.15 -3.34
C PHE A 183 3.64 22.61 -2.95
N LYS A 184 3.40 22.40 -1.65
CA LYS A 184 2.10 21.95 -1.12
C LYS A 184 0.97 22.93 -1.48
N LEU A 185 1.20 24.24 -1.34
CA LEU A 185 0.21 25.26 -1.72
C LEU A 185 -0.11 25.22 -3.21
N VAL A 186 0.89 25.01 -4.08
CA VAL A 186 0.68 24.90 -5.53
C VAL A 186 -0.16 23.67 -5.88
N LEU A 187 0.16 22.52 -5.28
CA LEU A 187 -0.63 21.31 -5.48
C LEU A 187 -2.07 21.47 -4.99
N GLN A 188 -2.27 22.00 -3.79
CA GLN A 188 -3.61 22.25 -3.23
C GLN A 188 -4.43 23.22 -4.08
N SER A 189 -3.80 24.27 -4.60
CA SER A 189 -4.46 25.24 -5.50
C SER A 189 -4.88 24.57 -6.81
N SER A 190 -4.02 23.70 -7.36
CA SER A 190 -4.31 22.94 -8.59
C SER A 190 -5.44 21.93 -8.41
N LEU A 191 -5.58 21.36 -7.20
CA LEU A 191 -6.64 20.42 -6.83
C LEU A 191 -8.02 21.09 -6.67
N SER A 192 -8.07 22.40 -6.42
CA SER A 192 -9.30 23.14 -6.15
C SER A 192 -9.98 23.74 -7.40
N VAL A 193 -9.35 23.65 -8.58
CA VAL A 193 -9.92 24.22 -9.81
C VAL A 193 -10.97 23.27 -10.39
N ALA A 194 -12.25 23.58 -10.14
CA ALA A 194 -13.36 23.01 -10.90
C ALA A 194 -13.20 23.32 -12.41
N PRO A 195 -13.72 22.49 -13.33
CA PRO A 195 -13.56 22.73 -14.76
C PRO A 195 -14.45 23.91 -15.15
N VAL A 196 -13.95 25.13 -14.98
CA VAL A 196 -14.50 26.30 -15.64
C VAL A 196 -13.87 26.31 -17.01
N ALA A 197 -14.68 26.02 -18.04
CA ALA A 197 -14.30 26.23 -19.42
C ALA A 197 -13.78 27.67 -19.56
N ALA A 198 -12.50 27.83 -19.86
CA ALA A 198 -11.89 29.13 -20.11
C ALA A 198 -11.18 29.13 -21.47
N PRO A 199 -11.31 30.22 -22.26
CA PRO A 199 -10.74 30.32 -23.59
C PRO A 199 -9.23 30.56 -23.55
N ALA A 200 -8.60 30.31 -24.69
CA ALA A 200 -7.16 30.30 -24.91
C ALA A 200 -6.43 31.64 -24.67
N SER A 201 -5.11 31.50 -24.47
CA SER A 201 -4.00 32.51 -24.49
C SER A 201 -3.50 32.89 -23.09
N SER A 202 -2.22 33.04 -22.77
CA SER A 202 -0.94 32.99 -23.50
C SER A 202 0.22 32.81 -22.48
N SER A 203 1.39 32.43 -22.99
CA SER A 203 2.61 32.02 -22.29
C SER A 203 3.34 33.08 -21.45
N VAL A 204 3.90 32.69 -20.30
CA VAL A 204 5.16 33.24 -19.74
C VAL A 204 6.01 32.11 -19.14
N SER A 205 7.28 32.11 -19.54
CA SER A 205 8.33 31.14 -19.26
C SER A 205 8.89 31.19 -17.84
N GLY A 206 9.39 30.06 -17.33
CA GLY A 206 10.41 30.06 -16.27
C GLY A 206 10.13 29.29 -14.99
N ILE A 207 9.24 28.29 -15.00
CA ILE A 207 9.19 27.26 -13.96
C ILE A 207 8.84 25.97 -14.70
N SER A 208 9.60 24.89 -14.52
CA SER A 208 9.26 23.56 -15.05
C SER A 208 7.91 23.15 -14.45
N SER A 209 6.83 23.45 -15.17
CA SER A 209 5.54 23.69 -14.54
C SER A 209 4.86 22.38 -14.17
N ILE A 210 4.62 22.21 -12.88
CA ILE A 210 3.83 21.12 -12.26
C ILE A 210 2.42 21.04 -12.91
N SER A 211 1.96 22.16 -13.50
CA SER A 211 0.74 22.25 -14.31
C SER A 211 0.71 21.33 -15.54
N GLY A 212 1.86 20.90 -16.07
CA GLY A 212 1.91 19.93 -17.17
C GLY A 212 1.60 18.49 -16.74
N LEU A 213 1.83 18.15 -15.47
CA LEU A 213 1.59 16.81 -14.91
C LEU A 213 0.15 16.60 -14.42
N LEU A 214 -0.55 17.67 -14.05
CA LEU A 214 -1.95 17.67 -13.63
C LEU A 214 -2.88 18.12 -14.78
N GLY A 215 -2.68 17.60 -15.98
CA GLY A 215 -3.46 17.98 -17.15
C GLY A 215 -4.95 17.71 -16.96
N SER A 216 -5.78 18.77 -16.96
CA SER A 216 -7.25 18.89 -17.16
C SER A 216 -8.22 17.77 -16.69
N GLY A 217 -7.76 16.80 -15.92
CA GLY A 217 -8.52 15.69 -15.35
C GLY A 217 -8.50 15.76 -13.83
N ALA A 218 -9.46 15.09 -13.19
CA ALA A 218 -9.47 14.95 -11.73
C ALA A 218 -8.13 14.35 -11.27
N ALA A 219 -7.44 15.05 -10.37
CA ALA A 219 -6.16 14.58 -9.87
C ALA A 219 -6.34 13.26 -9.14
N THR A 220 -5.55 12.26 -9.55
CA THR A 220 -5.55 10.94 -8.92
C THR A 220 -4.42 10.87 -7.90
N PHE A 221 -4.56 10.02 -6.89
CA PHE A 221 -3.49 9.78 -5.93
C PHE A 221 -2.17 9.41 -6.61
N LYS A 222 -2.21 8.55 -7.63
CA LYS A 222 -1.03 8.13 -8.40
C LYS A 222 -0.36 9.32 -9.09
N SER A 223 -1.12 10.23 -9.71
CA SER A 223 -0.54 11.44 -10.30
C SER A 223 0.17 12.32 -9.28
N ILE A 224 -0.37 12.43 -8.05
CA ILE A 224 0.24 13.22 -6.98
C ILE A 224 1.52 12.54 -6.44
N LEU A 225 1.55 11.21 -6.33
CA LEU A 225 2.79 10.49 -5.97
C LEU A 225 3.92 10.83 -6.93
N VAL A 226 3.64 10.82 -8.24
CA VAL A 226 4.64 11.14 -9.28
C VAL A 226 5.14 12.59 -9.14
N CYS A 227 4.24 13.55 -8.88
CA CYS A 227 4.64 14.94 -8.66
C CYS A 227 5.55 15.11 -7.45
N ILE A 228 5.23 14.46 -6.32
CA ILE A 228 6.06 14.54 -5.11
C ILE A 228 7.41 13.87 -5.34
N ALA A 229 7.44 12.71 -6.00
CA ALA A 229 8.69 12.02 -6.33
C ALA A 229 9.61 12.88 -7.22
N ALA A 230 9.04 13.54 -8.24
CA ALA A 230 9.79 14.42 -9.13
C ALA A 230 10.37 15.63 -8.38
N GLU A 231 9.60 16.24 -7.49
CA GLU A 231 10.06 17.37 -6.67
C GLU A 231 11.14 16.95 -5.66
N ALA A 232 10.96 15.80 -5.00
CA ALA A 232 11.95 15.24 -4.11
C ALA A 232 13.28 14.98 -4.83
N HIS A 233 13.23 14.35 -6.01
CA HIS A 233 14.40 14.10 -6.84
C HIS A 233 15.11 15.40 -7.25
N ARG A 234 14.34 16.44 -7.63
CA ARG A 234 14.88 17.78 -7.93
C ARG A 234 15.65 18.35 -6.74
N LEU A 235 15.09 18.26 -5.54
CA LEU A 235 15.72 18.78 -4.31
C LEU A 235 16.99 18.02 -3.94
N VAL A 236 17.00 16.69 -4.10
CA VAL A 236 18.19 15.87 -3.86
C VAL A 236 19.32 16.24 -4.83
N LEU A 237 19.00 16.47 -6.11
CA LEU A 237 19.98 16.93 -7.10
C LEU A 237 20.53 18.32 -6.77
N GLU A 238 19.68 19.27 -6.38
CA GLU A 238 20.11 20.62 -6.02
C GLU A 238 21.00 20.63 -4.77
N ALA A 239 20.68 19.81 -3.77
CA ALA A 239 21.51 19.63 -2.58
C ALA A 239 22.90 19.03 -2.93
N SER A 240 22.99 18.24 -3.99
CA SER A 240 24.25 17.65 -4.47
C SER A 240 25.12 18.64 -5.26
N ILE A 241 24.51 19.69 -5.82
CA ILE A 241 25.18 20.71 -6.66
C ILE A 241 25.60 21.92 -5.81
N SER A 242 24.94 22.18 -4.68
CA SER A 242 25.28 23.28 -3.78
C SER A 242 26.46 22.93 -2.87
N PRO A 243 27.58 23.67 -2.89
CA PRO A 243 28.66 23.50 -1.91
C PRO A 243 28.14 23.81 -0.50
N PRO A 244 28.75 23.27 0.58
CA PRO A 244 28.37 23.66 1.93
C PRO A 244 28.59 25.17 2.11
N VAL A 245 27.48 25.90 2.21
CA VAL A 245 27.46 27.33 2.53
C VAL A 245 28.13 27.50 3.90
N GLY A 246 29.39 27.94 3.90
CA GLY A 246 30.13 28.24 5.13
C GLY A 246 31.63 27.95 5.17
N SER A 247 32.34 27.79 4.05
CA SER A 247 33.81 27.60 4.09
C SER A 247 34.63 28.52 3.16
N GLU A 248 34.04 29.59 2.64
CA GLU A 248 34.69 30.47 1.66
C GLU A 248 35.39 31.71 2.25
N PHE A 249 35.36 31.91 3.57
CA PHE A 249 36.04 33.04 4.22
C PHE A 249 37.23 32.66 5.12
N THR A 250 37.74 31.43 5.04
CA THR A 250 38.88 30.99 5.88
C THR A 250 40.11 30.59 5.09
N ASN A 251 40.37 31.15 3.91
CA ASN A 251 41.65 30.94 3.21
C ASN A 251 42.09 32.18 2.41
N VAL A 252 42.25 33.31 3.10
CA VAL A 252 43.15 34.37 2.60
C VAL A 252 44.13 34.70 3.73
N ALA A 253 45.42 34.65 3.40
CA ALA A 253 46.59 34.86 4.26
C ALA A 253 47.14 33.63 5.01
N ARG A 254 47.64 32.64 4.28
CA ARG A 254 48.76 31.85 4.80
C ARG A 254 49.75 31.37 3.75
N THR A 255 50.43 32.34 3.14
CA THR A 255 51.76 32.14 2.55
C THR A 255 52.61 33.41 2.74
N SER A 256 53.03 33.63 3.99
CA SER A 256 54.29 34.32 4.25
C SER A 256 55.03 33.52 5.31
N ARG A 257 56.13 32.89 4.88
CA ARG A 257 57.17 32.38 5.78
C ARG A 257 57.76 33.58 6.50
N GLN A 258 57.54 33.71 7.81
CA GLN A 258 58.43 34.52 8.64
C GLN A 258 58.44 34.05 10.10
N THR A 259 59.63 33.65 10.52
CA THR A 259 60.08 33.32 11.87
C THR A 259 59.70 34.43 12.86
N THR A 260 58.90 34.08 13.87
CA THR A 260 58.52 35.00 14.95
C THR A 260 59.66 35.16 15.94
N ASN A 261 60.26 36.36 15.94
CA ASN A 261 61.35 36.78 16.83
C ASN A 261 60.78 37.70 17.93
N VAL A 262 60.12 37.09 18.92
CA VAL A 262 59.45 37.80 20.03
C VAL A 262 59.91 37.17 21.34
N ASN A 263 60.35 37.98 22.31
CA ASN A 263 60.80 37.48 23.61
C ASN A 263 59.58 37.00 24.42
N PRO A 264 59.51 35.73 24.85
CA PRO A 264 58.34 35.20 25.53
C PRO A 264 58.13 35.75 26.95
N ALA A 265 59.14 36.39 27.56
CA ALA A 265 59.00 36.97 28.91
C ALA A 265 58.36 38.37 28.91
N THR A 266 58.60 39.18 27.87
CA THR A 266 58.15 40.57 27.80
C THR A 266 57.09 40.82 26.72
N GLY A 267 56.90 39.89 25.78
CA GLY A 267 55.93 40.01 24.68
C GLY A 267 56.32 41.04 23.61
N LEU A 268 57.51 41.64 23.72
CA LEU A 268 58.00 42.67 22.81
C LEU A 268 58.83 42.07 21.67
N ARG A 269 58.74 42.69 20.49
CA ARG A 269 59.45 42.28 19.28
C ARG A 269 60.89 42.78 19.32
N HIS A 270 61.85 41.90 19.04
CA HIS A 270 63.24 42.32 18.89
C HIS A 270 63.37 43.27 17.70
N THR A 271 63.93 44.46 17.94
CA THR A 271 64.26 45.42 16.89
C THR A 271 65.76 45.71 16.92
N LYS A 272 66.32 46.21 15.81
CA LYS A 272 67.75 46.53 15.68
C LYS A 272 68.28 47.48 16.76
N ASN A 273 67.40 48.25 17.40
CA ASN A 273 67.73 49.21 18.46
C ASN A 273 67.41 48.69 19.88
N ASN A 274 66.81 47.50 20.02
CA ASN A 274 66.57 46.84 21.30
C ASN A 274 66.73 45.32 21.15
N PRO A 275 67.97 44.82 21.25
CA PRO A 275 68.27 43.41 21.01
C PRO A 275 67.83 42.48 22.15
N SER A 276 67.53 43.00 23.33
CA SER A 276 67.17 42.18 24.51
C SER A 276 65.68 41.84 24.59
N GLY A 277 64.83 42.54 23.83
CA GLY A 277 63.37 42.37 23.82
C GLY A 277 62.69 43.29 24.80
#